data_AF-A0A521MBT0-F1
#
_entry.id   AF-A0A521MBT0-F1
#
_cell.length_a   1.000
_cell.length_b   1.000
_cell.length_c   1.000
_cell.angle_alpha   90.00
_cell.angle_beta   90.00
_cell.angle_gamma   90.00
#
_symmetry.space_group_name_H-M   'P 1'
#
loop_
_entity.id
_entity.type
_entity.pdbx_description
1 polymer ?
#
loop_
_entity_poly.entity_id
_entity_poly.type
_entity_poly.pdbx_seq_one_letter_code
_entity_poly.pdbx_strand_id
1 'polypeptide(L)' 'MPKEESWPAAAQPIRVAFLDSDEGKSRPAATPRFILFQDGKVVLTVTGNAGWKDKMWPMIREVTGTKA' A
#
# COMPACT_ATOMS: atom_id res chain seq x y z
N MET A 1 16.34 -6.88 -8.62
CA MET A 1 15.02 -6.65 -7.99
C MET A 1 14.49 -8.00 -7.50
N PRO A 2 13.82 -8.10 -6.34
CA PRO A 2 13.24 -9.37 -5.90
C PRO A 2 12.32 -9.91 -7.00
N LYS A 3 12.46 -11.21 -7.29
CA LYS A 3 11.66 -11.89 -8.31
C LYS A 3 10.19 -11.89 -7.85
N GLU A 4 9.24 -11.68 -8.75
CA GLU A 4 7.81 -11.59 -8.42
C GLU A 4 7.29 -12.79 -7.62
N GLU A 5 7.89 -13.96 -7.86
CA GLU A 5 7.72 -15.22 -7.13
C GLU A 5 8.05 -15.13 -5.63
N SER A 6 8.76 -14.10 -5.17
CA SER A 6 9.10 -13.91 -3.75
C SER A 6 7.98 -13.27 -2.93
N TRP A 7 6.90 -12.81 -3.57
CA TRP A 7 5.74 -12.23 -2.89
C TRP A 7 4.67 -13.30 -2.65
N PRO A 8 4.00 -13.29 -1.47
CA PRO A 8 2.84 -14.14 -1.25
C PRO A 8 1.78 -13.92 -2.34
N ALA A 9 1.10 -14.99 -2.79
CA ALA A 9 0.12 -14.92 -3.89
C ALA A 9 -0.95 -13.83 -3.66
N ALA A 10 -1.44 -13.69 -2.43
CA ALA A 10 -2.42 -12.67 -2.07
C ALA A 10 -1.91 -11.22 -2.24
N ALA A 11 -0.59 -11.01 -2.21
CA ALA A 11 0.03 -9.68 -2.31
C ALA A 11 0.53 -9.34 -3.73
N GLN A 12 0.56 -10.30 -4.66
CA GLN A 12 0.90 -10.07 -6.06
C GLN A 12 0.02 -9.00 -6.74
N PRO A 13 -1.33 -9.03 -6.65
CA PRO A 13 -2.16 -7.99 -7.27
C PRO A 13 -1.90 -6.60 -6.68
N ILE A 14 -1.59 -6.53 -5.38
CA ILE A 14 -1.23 -5.28 -4.70
C ILE A 14 0.07 -4.72 -5.29
N ARG A 15 1.08 -5.57 -5.50
CA ARG A 15 2.36 -5.18 -6.09
C ARG A 15 2.19 -4.66 -7.51
N VAL A 16 1.43 -5.36 -8.35
CA VAL A 16 1.17 -4.94 -9.74
C VAL A 16 0.50 -3.57 -9.77
N ALA A 17 -0.61 -3.42 -9.04
CA ALA A 17 -1.33 -2.15 -8.99
C ALA A 17 -0.47 -1.00 -8.42
N PHE A 18 0.39 -1.28 -7.44
CA PHE A 18 1.33 -0.30 -6.91
C PHE A 18 2.38 0.12 -7.94
N LEU A 19 3.00 -0.82 -8.66
CA LEU A 19 4.03 -0.50 -9.65
C LEU A 19 3.49 0.32 -10.83
N ASP A 20 2.19 0.16 -11.15
CA ASP A 20 1.52 0.97 -12.17
C ASP A 20 1.14 2.37 -11.69
N SER A 21 1.09 2.62 -10.37
CA SER A 21 0.77 3.92 -9.79
C SER A 21 1.91 4.94 -9.90
N ASP A 22 1.58 6.23 -9.84
CA ASP A 22 2.58 7.33 -9.89
C ASP A 22 3.60 7.25 -8.74
N GLU A 23 3.17 6.83 -7.55
CA GLU A 23 4.06 6.61 -6.39
C GLU A 23 5.01 5.42 -6.64
N GLY A 24 4.52 4.32 -7.22
CA GLY A 24 5.35 3.16 -7.56
C GLY A 24 6.41 3.48 -8.60
N LYS A 25 6.05 4.28 -9.60
CA LYS A 25 6.97 4.77 -10.64
C LYS A 25 8.03 5.73 -10.09
N SER A 26 7.63 6.66 -9.22
CA SER A 26 8.53 7.70 -8.70
C SER A 26 9.41 7.25 -7.54
N ARG A 27 8.94 6.29 -6.74
CA ARG A 27 9.62 5.82 -5.54
C ARG A 27 9.51 4.30 -5.44
N PRO A 28 10.22 3.50 -6.23
CA PRO A 28 10.10 2.05 -6.13
C PRO A 28 10.64 1.49 -4.80
N ALA A 29 11.57 2.17 -4.12
CA ALA A 29 12.39 1.59 -3.04
C ALA A 29 12.29 2.23 -1.63
N ALA A 30 11.20 2.94 -1.26
CA ALA A 30 11.09 3.48 0.10
C ALA A 30 10.68 2.40 1.12
N THR A 31 11.31 2.42 2.29
CA THR A 31 11.09 1.49 3.40
C THR A 31 11.06 2.26 4.73
N PRO A 32 10.09 2.02 5.65
CA PRO A 32 8.92 1.15 5.48
C PRO A 32 7.85 1.78 4.58
N ARG A 33 7.12 0.94 3.84
CA ARG A 33 6.01 1.34 2.98
C ARG A 33 4.76 0.56 3.32
N PHE A 34 3.62 1.26 3.28
CA PHE A 34 2.31 0.71 3.53
C PHE A 34 1.39 1.02 2.35
N ILE A 35 0.66 0.02 1.87
CA ILE A 35 -0.25 0.13 0.72
C ILE A 35 -1.62 -0.38 1.20
N LEU A 36 -2.64 0.47 1.08
CA LEU A 36 -4.04 0.09 1.26
C LEU A 36 -4.63 -0.25 -0.10
N PHE A 37 -5.11 -1.47 -0.22
CA PHE A 37 -5.69 -2.00 -1.44
C PHE A 37 -7.13 -2.46 -1.18
N GLN A 38 -8.06 -1.98 -1.99
CA GLN A 38 -9.47 -2.31 -1.89
C GLN A 38 -10.07 -2.37 -3.30
N ASP A 39 -10.91 -3.37 -3.57
CA ASP A 39 -11.66 -3.51 -4.81
C ASP A 39 -10.80 -3.39 -6.09
N GLY A 40 -9.62 -4.01 -6.08
CA GLY A 40 -8.72 -4.01 -7.23
C GLY A 40 -7.86 -2.75 -7.40
N LYS A 41 -7.93 -1.79 -6.47
CA LYS A 41 -7.27 -0.49 -6.58
C LYS A 41 -6.43 -0.16 -5.36
N VAL A 42 -5.32 0.56 -5.58
CA VAL A 42 -4.55 1.19 -4.50
C VAL A 42 -5.30 2.44 -4.05
N VAL A 43 -5.77 2.44 -2.81
CA VAL A 43 -6.53 3.55 -2.19
C VAL A 43 -5.58 4.56 -1.56
N LEU A 44 -4.54 4.08 -0.90
CA LEU A 44 -3.56 4.92 -0.20
C LEU A 44 -2.20 4.24 -0.18
N THR A 45 -1.15 5.00 -0.46
CA THR A 45 0.23 4.59 -0.19
C THR A 45 0.89 5.61 0.71
N VAL A 46 1.59 5.13 1.74
CA VAL A 46 2.37 5.99 2.65
C VAL A 46 3.72 5.34 2.98
N THR A 47 4.67 6.18 3.38
CA THR A 47 6.02 5.77 3.76
C THR A 47 6.34 6.25 5.18
N GLY A 48 7.12 5.47 5.92
CA GLY A 48 7.56 5.80 7.27
C GLY A 48 6.49 5.63 8.35
N ASN A 49 6.93 5.60 9.61
CA ASN A 49 6.05 5.38 10.77
C ASN A 49 5.04 6.51 10.96
N ALA A 50 5.41 7.76 10.66
CA ALA A 50 4.49 8.89 10.69
C ALA A 50 3.38 8.72 9.65
N GLY A 51 3.73 8.33 8.41
CA GLY A 51 2.74 8.04 7.37
C GLY A 51 1.75 6.95 7.78
N TRP A 52 2.24 5.90 8.45
CA TRP A 52 1.37 4.86 9.02
C TRP A 52 0.38 5.45 10.03
N LYS A 53 0.88 6.14 11.06
CA LYS A 53 0.06 6.63 12.17
C LYS A 53 -0.93 7.71 11.74
N ASP A 54 -0.48 8.66 10.92
CA ASP A 54 -1.20 9.91 10.68
C ASP A 54 -2.13 9.83 9.46
N LYS A 55 -1.89 8.87 8.56
CA LYS A 55 -2.66 8.74 7.31
C LYS A 55 -3.23 7.34 7.10
N MET A 56 -2.41 6.28 7.23
CA MET A 56 -2.88 4.91 6.97
C MET A 56 -3.93 4.48 7.99
N TRP A 57 -3.66 4.65 9.28
CA TRP A 57 -4.59 4.23 10.32
C TRP A 57 -5.96 4.93 10.26
N PRO A 58 -6.04 6.27 10.09
CA PRO A 58 -7.32 6.94 9.85
C PRO A 58 -8.06 6.41 8.62
N MET A 59 -7.36 6.19 7.50
CA MET A 59 -7.98 5.69 6.28
C MET A 59 -8.54 4.28 6.43
N ILE A 60 -7.82 3.38 7.13
CA ILE A 60 -8.33 2.03 7.43
C ILE A 60 -9.67 2.13 8.16
N ARG A 61 -9.76 2.96 9.20
CA ARG A 61 -11.01 3.14 9.96
C ARG A 61 -12.15 3.68 9.10
N GLU A 62 -11.84 4.58 8.18
CA GLU A 62 -12.81 5.14 7.24
C GLU A 62 -13.35 4.06 6.29
N VAL A 63 -12.48 3.29 5.64
CA VAL A 63 -12.90 2.29 4.65
C VAL A 63 -13.54 1.05 5.27
N THR A 64 -13.21 0.70 6.52
CA THR A 64 -13.83 -0.43 7.24
C THR A 64 -15.09 -0.04 8.00
N GLY A 65 -15.44 1.25 8.04
CA GLY A 65 -16.56 1.75 8.84
C GLY A 65 -16.36 1.57 10.36
N THR A 66 -15.12 1.31 10.80
CA THR A 66 -14.81 1.12 12.21
C THR A 66 -14.77 2.48 12.90
N LYS A 67 -15.90 2.86 13.52
CA LYS A 67 -15.90 3.92 14.53
C LYS A 67 -15.24 3.35 15.78
N ALA A 68 -14.20 4.03 16.26
CA ALA A 68 -13.58 3.73 17.55
C ALA A 68 -14.60 3.91 18.68
#